data_AF-A0A387GYU9-F1
#
_entry.id   AF-A0A387GYU9-F1
#
_cell.length_a   1.000
_cell.length_b   1.000
_cell.length_c   1.000
_cell.angle_alpha   90.00
_cell.angle_beta   90.00
_cell.angle_gamma   90.00
#
_symmetry.space_group_name_H-M   'P 1'
#
loop_
_entity.id
_entity.type
_entity.pdbx_description
1 polymer ?
#
loop_
_entity_poly.entity_id
_entity_poly.type
_entity_poly.pdbx_seq_one_letter_code
_entity_poly.pdbx_strand_id
1 'polypeptide(L)'
;MTQHWRIFLARSAPPGAILGFSAAEFAIEVAINLRYCLNLIQPTPECIDLAELVLLRAQNYGEARMGDKSLLFAEAEDALAQATRLLEIELEYCSRGNMKDNCDQAA
;
A
#
# COMPACT_ATOMS: atom_id res chain seq x y z
N MET A 1 15.04 -14.49 -0.94
CA MET A 1 14.57 -13.80 -2.16
C MET A 1 14.50 -12.31 -1.88
N THR A 2 14.78 -11.45 -2.86
CA THR A 2 14.50 -10.00 -2.74
C THR A 2 13.01 -9.77 -2.62
N GLN A 3 12.58 -8.94 -1.67
CA GLN A 3 11.19 -8.53 -1.59
C GLN A 3 10.90 -7.47 -2.65
N HIS A 4 10.36 -7.90 -3.78
CA HIS A 4 9.97 -7.00 -4.87
C HIS A 4 8.72 -6.18 -4.51
N TRP A 5 7.81 -6.69 -3.66
CA TRP A 5 6.62 -5.97 -3.17
C TRP A 5 6.96 -4.68 -2.37
N ARG A 6 8.11 -4.57 -1.70
CA ARG A 6 8.53 -3.31 -1.03
C ARG A 6 8.68 -2.14 -2.00
N ILE A 7 9.08 -2.41 -3.24
CA ILE A 7 9.28 -1.37 -4.27
C ILE A 7 7.93 -0.80 -4.73
N PHE A 8 6.89 -1.63 -4.80
CA PHE A 8 5.54 -1.22 -5.16
C PHE A 8 4.84 -0.55 -3.97
N LEU A 9 4.93 -1.11 -2.77
CA LEU A 9 4.33 -0.52 -1.57
C LEU A 9 4.92 0.87 -1.25
N ALA A 10 6.23 1.06 -1.44
CA ALA A 10 6.89 2.36 -1.30
C ALA A 10 6.53 3.38 -2.40
N ARG A 11 5.67 3.01 -3.36
CA ARG A 11 5.01 3.91 -4.32
C ARG A 11 3.52 4.11 -4.00
N SER A 12 2.94 3.29 -3.11
CA SER A 12 1.56 3.46 -2.61
C SER A 12 1.45 4.55 -1.55
N ALA A 13 2.54 4.88 -0.84
CA ALA A 13 2.66 6.07 0.01
C ALA A 13 3.63 7.07 -0.64
N PRO A 14 3.26 8.36 -0.79
CA PRO A 14 4.09 9.33 -1.49
C PRO A 14 5.27 9.78 -0.62
N PRO A 15 6.51 9.82 -1.15
CA PRO A 15 7.69 10.38 -0.45
C PRO A 15 7.70 11.93 -0.51
N GLY A 16 6.55 12.55 -0.23
CA GLY A 16 6.26 13.94 -0.56
C GLY A 16 5.64 14.10 -1.96
N ALA A 17 4.83 15.14 -2.13
CA ALA A 17 3.96 15.31 -3.30
C ALA A 17 4.70 15.37 -4.64
N ILE A 18 4.44 14.38 -5.51
CA ILE A 18 4.69 14.50 -6.96
C ILE A 18 3.69 15.55 -7.50
N LEU A 19 4.22 16.68 -7.97
CA LEU A 19 3.42 17.81 -8.43
C LEU A 19 2.96 17.59 -9.88
N GLY A 20 1.76 17.05 -10.07
CA GLY A 20 1.13 17.00 -11.40
C GLY A 20 -0.24 16.32 -11.51
N PHE A 21 -0.52 15.28 -10.72
CA PHE A 21 -1.71 14.43 -10.91
C PHE A 21 -2.97 14.90 -10.16
N SER A 22 -4.14 14.53 -10.70
CA SER A 22 -5.43 14.58 -10.01
C SER A 22 -5.55 13.53 -8.90
N ALA A 23 -6.56 13.66 -8.04
CA ALA A 23 -6.89 12.68 -7.02
C ALA A 23 -7.18 11.28 -7.60
N ALA A 24 -7.82 11.22 -8.78
CA ALA A 24 -8.17 9.97 -9.45
C ALA A 24 -6.93 9.25 -10.02
N GLU A 25 -6.02 9.98 -10.66
CA GLU A 25 -4.76 9.43 -11.17
C GLU A 25 -3.88 8.88 -10.04
N PHE A 26 -3.80 9.59 -8.91
CA PHE A 26 -3.11 9.10 -7.72
C PHE A 26 -3.73 7.80 -7.16
N ALA A 27 -5.06 7.75 -7.01
CA ALA A 27 -5.74 6.54 -6.55
C ALA A 27 -5.56 5.35 -7.52
N ILE A 28 -5.49 5.60 -8.83
CA ILE A 28 -5.19 4.58 -9.85
C ILE A 28 -3.74 4.07 -9.73
N GLU A 29 -2.76 4.94 -9.54
CA GLU A 29 -1.37 4.54 -9.32
C GLU A 29 -1.22 3.69 -8.04
N VAL A 30 -1.87 4.10 -6.95
CA VAL A 30 -1.91 3.32 -5.70
C VAL A 30 -2.55 1.94 -5.92
N ALA A 31 -3.69 1.86 -6.60
CA ALA A 31 -4.37 0.59 -6.90
C ALA A 31 -3.50 -0.36 -7.76
N ILE A 32 -2.75 0.18 -8.74
CA ILE A 32 -1.82 -0.59 -9.57
C ILE A 32 -0.66 -1.14 -8.71
N ASN A 33 -0.05 -0.30 -7.87
CA ASN A 33 1.03 -0.71 -6.98
C ASN A 33 0.57 -1.77 -5.96
N LEU A 34 -0.61 -1.59 -5.35
CA LEU A 34 -1.22 -2.58 -4.44
C LEU A 34 -1.45 -3.94 -5.14
N ARG A 35 -1.96 -3.93 -6.38
CA ARG A 35 -2.14 -5.15 -7.17
C ARG A 35 -0.81 -5.86 -7.44
N TYR A 36 0.28 -5.13 -7.68
CA TYR A 36 1.61 -5.72 -7.77
C TYR A 36 2.12 -6.30 -6.44
N CYS A 37 1.85 -5.66 -5.30
CA CYS A 37 2.18 -6.23 -3.98
C CYS A 37 1.49 -7.58 -3.76
N LEU A 38 0.16 -7.63 -3.96
CA LEU A 38 -0.65 -8.83 -3.73
C LEU A 38 -0.30 -9.98 -4.69
N ASN A 39 0.02 -9.67 -5.95
CA ASN A 39 0.47 -10.66 -6.95
C ASN A 39 1.88 -11.23 -6.68
N LEU A 40 2.65 -10.66 -5.75
CA LEU A 40 4.02 -11.06 -5.42
C LEU A 40 4.13 -11.83 -4.09
N ILE A 41 2.99 -12.20 -3.50
CA ILE A 41 2.85 -13.07 -2.33
C ILE A 41 1.68 -14.04 -2.54
N GLN A 42 1.41 -14.88 -1.54
CA GLN A 42 0.09 -15.49 -1.36
C GLN A 42 -0.68 -14.65 -0.33
N PRO A 43 -1.65 -13.81 -0.75
CA PRO A 43 -2.33 -12.89 0.17
C PRO A 43 -3.36 -13.60 1.07
N THR A 44 -3.36 -13.21 2.35
CA THR A 44 -4.44 -13.48 3.31
C THR A 44 -5.67 -12.61 3.01
N PRO A 45 -6.87 -12.94 3.52
CA PRO A 45 -8.00 -12.00 3.55
C PRO A 45 -7.61 -10.64 4.15
N GLU A 46 -6.81 -10.67 5.22
CA GLU A 46 -6.26 -9.50 5.91
C GLU A 46 -5.37 -8.64 4.98
N CYS A 47 -4.60 -9.24 4.05
CA CYS A 47 -3.90 -8.48 3.00
C CYS A 47 -4.87 -7.70 2.08
N ILE A 48 -6.05 -8.26 1.80
CA ILE A 48 -7.04 -7.64 0.91
C ILE A 48 -7.73 -6.47 1.63
N ASP A 49 -8.23 -6.71 2.85
CA ASP A 49 -8.86 -5.67 3.68
C ASP A 49 -7.92 -4.47 3.92
N LEU A 50 -6.64 -4.74 4.19
CA LEU A 50 -5.62 -3.69 4.36
C LEU A 50 -5.28 -2.98 3.04
N ALA A 51 -5.31 -3.67 1.90
CA ALA A 51 -5.13 -3.03 0.59
C ALA A 51 -6.33 -2.13 0.21
N GLU A 52 -7.57 -2.55 0.49
CA GLU A 52 -8.76 -1.72 0.31
C GLU A 52 -8.72 -0.49 1.23
N LEU A 53 -8.26 -0.65 2.48
CA LEU A 53 -8.03 0.46 3.40
C LEU A 53 -6.98 1.45 2.86
N VAL A 54 -5.85 0.98 2.34
CA VAL A 54 -4.83 1.86 1.71
C VAL A 54 -5.41 2.61 0.52
N LEU A 55 -6.19 1.95 -0.34
CA LEU A 55 -6.82 2.59 -1.50
C LEU A 55 -7.83 3.67 -1.07
N LEU A 56 -8.66 3.39 -0.05
CA LEU A 56 -9.58 4.38 0.53
C LEU A 56 -8.82 5.58 1.12
N ARG A 57 -7.71 5.36 1.85
CA ARG A 57 -6.90 6.47 2.38
C ARG A 57 -6.21 7.26 1.27
N ALA A 58 -5.80 6.61 0.18
CA ALA A 58 -5.22 7.30 -0.98
C ALA A 58 -6.23 8.21 -1.70
N GLN A 59 -7.50 7.78 -1.81
CA GLN A 59 -8.59 8.64 -2.33
C GLN A 59 -8.77 9.88 -1.45
N ASN A 60 -8.92 9.69 -0.12
CA ASN A 60 -9.06 10.78 0.84
C ASN A 60 -7.86 11.75 0.80
N TYR A 61 -6.62 11.24 0.69
CA TYR A 61 -5.41 12.05 0.52
C TYR A 61 -5.44 12.85 -0.78
N GLY A 62 -5.78 12.21 -1.90
CA GLY A 62 -5.89 12.86 -3.20
C GLY A 62 -6.91 14.00 -3.19
N GLU A 63 -8.08 13.79 -2.59
CA GLU A 63 -9.12 14.82 -2.43
C GLU A 63 -8.65 15.96 -1.50
N ALA A 64 -8.08 15.64 -0.34
CA ALA A 64 -7.58 16.63 0.61
C ALA A 64 -6.42 17.47 0.04
N ARG A 65 -5.58 16.88 -0.83
CA ARG A 65 -4.47 17.56 -1.54
C ARG A 65 -4.97 18.54 -2.61
N MET A 66 -6.14 18.28 -3.19
CA MET A 66 -6.77 19.13 -4.20
C MET A 66 -7.75 20.15 -3.59
N GLY A 67 -8.14 19.96 -2.33
CA GLY A 67 -9.04 20.85 -1.59
C GLY A 67 -8.29 21.95 -0.82
N ASP A 68 -8.96 23.08 -0.62
CA ASP A 68 -8.42 24.30 0.01
C ASP A 68 -8.38 24.21 1.57
N LYS A 69 -8.01 23.04 2.11
CA LYS A 69 -8.12 22.70 3.55
C LYS A 69 -6.88 21.97 4.08
N SER A 70 -5.80 22.72 4.31
CA SER A 70 -4.48 22.22 4.75
C SER A 70 -4.48 21.31 5.99
N LEU A 71 -5.38 21.51 6.96
CA LEU A 71 -5.48 20.65 8.14
C LEU A 71 -5.92 19.21 7.78
N LEU A 72 -6.91 19.06 6.89
CA LEU A 72 -7.41 17.75 6.48
C LEU A 72 -6.37 16.98 5.64
N PHE A 73 -5.47 17.70 4.97
CA PHE A 73 -4.39 17.08 4.19
C PHE A 73 -3.38 16.36 5.10
N ALA A 74 -2.96 16.96 6.20
CA ALA A 74 -2.03 16.32 7.15
C ALA A 74 -2.66 15.09 7.83
N GLU A 75 -3.94 15.17 8.21
CA GLU A 75 -4.70 14.03 8.76
C GLU A 75 -4.85 12.89 7.75
N ALA A 76 -5.08 13.20 6.47
CA ALA A 76 -5.17 12.21 5.40
C ALA A 76 -3.80 11.59 5.04
N GLU A 77 -2.71 12.35 5.12
CA GLU A 77 -1.34 11.88 4.89
C GLU A 77 -0.92 10.86 5.95
N ASP A 78 -1.12 11.18 7.23
CA ASP A 78 -0.85 10.26 8.34
C ASP A 78 -1.74 9.01 8.28
N ALA A 79 -3.05 9.16 7.99
CA ALA A 79 -3.94 8.02 7.85
C ALA A 79 -3.54 7.07 6.69
N LEU A 80 -3.01 7.60 5.58
CA LEU A 80 -2.45 6.81 4.47
C LEU A 80 -1.13 6.12 4.87
N ALA A 81 -0.25 6.83 5.59
CA ALA A 81 1.00 6.27 6.09
C ALA A 81 0.75 5.11 7.07
N GLN A 82 -0.18 5.28 8.02
CA GLN A 82 -0.59 4.24 8.97
C GLN A 82 -1.17 3.00 8.25
N ALA A 83 -2.10 3.19 7.31
CA ALA A 83 -2.69 2.09 6.54
C ALA A 83 -1.61 1.33 5.73
N THR A 84 -0.70 2.06 5.08
CA THR A 84 0.40 1.46 4.30
C THR A 84 1.35 0.67 5.18
N ARG A 85 1.61 1.16 6.41
CA ARG A 85 2.47 0.47 7.38
C ARG A 85 1.84 -0.80 7.95
N LEU A 86 0.52 -0.82 8.16
CA LEU A 86 -0.21 -2.05 8.53
C LEU A 86 -0.09 -3.09 7.41
N LEU A 87 -0.31 -2.70 6.16
CA LEU A 87 -0.14 -3.59 5.01
C LEU A 87 1.30 -4.10 4.87
N GLU A 88 2.33 -3.28 5.13
CA GLU A 88 3.73 -3.77 5.09
C GLU A 88 3.98 -4.91 6.09
N ILE A 89 3.39 -4.83 7.28
CA ILE A 89 3.56 -5.84 8.34
C ILE A 89 2.92 -7.18 7.92
N GLU A 90 1.74 -7.13 7.32
CA GLU A 90 1.00 -8.33 6.89
C GLU A 90 1.62 -8.96 5.61
N LEU A 91 2.08 -8.14 4.66
CA LEU A 91 2.88 -8.62 3.52
C LEU A 91 4.19 -9.30 4.01
N GLU A 92 4.86 -8.72 5.00
CA GLU A 92 6.06 -9.31 5.59
C GLU A 92 5.76 -10.63 6.30
N TYR A 93 4.61 -10.76 7.00
CA TYR A 93 4.16 -12.02 7.57
C TYR A 93 3.92 -13.09 6.50
N CYS A 94 3.12 -12.78 5.48
CA CYS A 94 2.80 -13.69 4.36
C CYS A 94 4.05 -14.14 3.59
N SER A 95 5.04 -13.26 3.42
CA SER A 95 6.31 -13.58 2.78
C SER A 95 7.15 -14.60 3.54
N ARG A 96 7.06 -14.60 4.88
CA ARG A 96 7.82 -15.47 5.78
C ARG A 96 7.16 -16.84 5.92
N GLY A 97 5.83 -16.91 5.89
CA GLY A 97 5.08 -18.16 5.77
C GLY A 97 5.50 -18.95 4.52
N ASN A 98 5.47 -18.30 3.36
CA ASN A 98 5.91 -18.88 2.08
C ASN A 98 7.34 -19.45 2.11
N MET A 99 8.28 -18.86 2.88
CA MET A 99 9.64 -19.41 3.01
C MET A 99 9.71 -20.68 3.86
N LYS A 100 8.74 -20.89 4.77
CA LYS A 100 8.71 -22.05 5.65
C LYS A 100 8.09 -23.26 4.95
N ASP A 101 6.92 -23.09 4.35
CA ASP A 101 6.21 -24.17 3.65
C ASP A 101 7.05 -24.71 2.47
N ASN A 102 7.76 -23.83 1.77
CA ASN A 102 8.67 -24.18 0.67
C ASN A 102 10.02 -24.77 1.14
N CYS A 103 10.28 -24.80 2.45
CA CYS A 103 11.39 -25.53 3.07
C CYS A 103 10.93 -26.91 3.55
N ASP A 104 9.74 -26.99 4.15
CA ASP A 104 9.14 -28.24 4.63
C ASP A 104 8.69 -29.18 3.48
N GLN A 105 8.53 -28.67 2.25
CA GLN A 105 8.35 -29.47 1.02
C GLN A 105 9.65 -30.00 0.38
N ALA A 106 10.82 -29.68 0.94
CA ALA A 106 12.14 -29.99 0.36
C ALA A 106 12.97 -31.00 1.18
N ALA A 107 12.33 -31.74 2.09
CA ALA A 107 12.95 -32.69 3.04
C ALA A 107 12.32 -34.09 2.95
#